data_AF-A0A0V1G322-F1
#
_entry.id   AF-A0A0V1G322-F1
#
_cell.length_a   1.000
_cell.length_b   1.000
_cell.length_c   1.000
_cell.angle_alpha   90.00
_cell.angle_beta   90.00
_cell.angle_gamma   90.00
#
_symmetry.space_group_name_H-M   'P 1'
#
loop_
_entity.id
_entity.type
_entity.pdbx_description
1 polymer ?
#
loop_
_entity_poly.entity_id
_entity_poly.type
_entity_poly.pdbx_seq_one_letter_code
_entity_poly.pdbx_strand_id
1 'polypeptide(L)'
;MLIRKRVKIVLSLVEEFRLELDVDLLRSACNKADELTRVPQRWLKPPAAGPALVCAATADLGVERIIADGQFAMGYPGIKRTLQGRQI
;
A
#
# COMPACT_ATOMS: atom_id res chain seq x y z
N MET A 1 -4.46 -14.20 -9.87
CA MET A 1 -5.05 -13.34 -8.82
C MET A 1 -4.40 -13.61 -7.47
N LEU A 2 -3.64 -12.65 -6.93
CA LEU A 2 -2.84 -12.83 -5.71
C LEU A 2 -3.68 -13.20 -4.47
N ILE A 3 -4.90 -12.67 -4.37
CA ILE A 3 -5.79 -12.90 -3.21
C ILE A 3 -6.12 -14.38 -3.05
N ARG A 4 -6.58 -15.07 -4.11
CA ARG A 4 -6.91 -16.50 -4.07
C ARG A 4 -5.72 -17.37 -3.66
N LYS A 5 -4.51 -17.03 -4.15
CA LYS A 5 -3.28 -17.74 -3.79
C LYS A 5 -2.94 -17.55 -2.30
N ARG A 6 -3.12 -16.33 -1.77
CA ARG A 6 -2.88 -16.02 -0.35
C ARG A 6 -3.87 -16.73 0.56
N VAL A 7 -5.16 -16.71 0.23
CA VAL A 7 -6.19 -17.44 1.00
C VAL A 7 -5.87 -18.93 1.04
N LYS A 8 -5.46 -19.52 -0.09
CA LYS A 8 -5.07 -20.94 -0.14
C LYS A 8 -3.93 -21.26 0.84
N ILE A 9 -2.90 -20.41 0.90
CA ILE A 9 -1.77 -20.60 1.82
C ILE A 9 -2.24 -20.54 3.28
N VAL A 10 -3.04 -19.55 3.63
CA VAL A 10 -3.56 -19.41 5.00
C VAL A 10 -4.35 -20.65 5.41
N LEU A 11 -5.24 -21.15 4.55
CA LEU A 11 -6.01 -22.37 4.84
C LEU A 11 -5.12 -23.61 5.00
N SER A 12 -4.09 -23.77 4.16
CA SER A 12 -3.13 -24.87 4.32
C SER A 12 -2.41 -24.82 5.68
N LEU A 13 -2.05 -23.63 6.15
CA LEU A 13 -1.42 -23.46 7.46
C LEU A 13 -2.40 -23.78 8.60
N VAL A 14 -3.65 -23.34 8.48
CA VAL A 14 -4.68 -23.66 9.49
C VAL A 14 -4.85 -25.17 9.65
N GLU A 15 -4.88 -25.91 8.53
CA GLU A 15 -4.97 -27.37 8.53
C GLU A 15 -3.69 -28.03 9.12
N GLU A 16 -2.52 -27.63 8.63
CA GLU A 16 -1.22 -28.19 9.04
C GLU A 16 -0.97 -28.04 10.55
N PHE A 17 -1.31 -26.86 11.09
CA PHE A 17 -1.12 -26.54 12.51
C PHE A 17 -2.35 -26.81 13.37
N ARG A 18 -3.43 -27.37 12.79
CA ARG A 18 -4.71 -27.64 13.47
C ARG A 18 -5.25 -26.43 14.24
N LEU A 19 -5.22 -25.27 13.60
CA LEU A 19 -5.71 -24.03 14.18
C LEU A 19 -7.22 -23.92 14.01
N GLU A 20 -7.87 -23.25 14.95
CA GLU A 20 -9.23 -22.76 14.78
C GLU A 20 -9.14 -21.33 14.20
N LEU A 21 -9.84 -21.08 13.09
CA LEU A 21 -9.85 -19.78 12.42
C LEU A 21 -11.28 -19.25 12.36
N ASP A 22 -11.46 -18.05 12.90
CA ASP A 22 -12.68 -17.26 12.76
C ASP A 22 -12.37 -15.89 12.15
N VAL A 23 -13.35 -15.31 11.45
CA VAL A 23 -13.18 -14.06 10.70
C VAL A 23 -14.29 -13.08 11.04
N ASP A 24 -13.92 -12.09 11.86
CA ASP A 24 -14.80 -10.98 12.22
C ASP A 24 -14.40 -9.67 11.54
N LEU A 25 -15.41 -8.91 11.12
CA LEU A 25 -15.21 -7.53 10.69
C LEU A 25 -15.25 -6.60 11.90
N LEU A 26 -14.09 -6.06 12.27
CA LEU A 26 -13.95 -5.15 13.40
C LEU A 26 -13.86 -3.69 12.97
N ARG A 27 -14.40 -2.79 13.80
CA ARG A 27 -14.10 -1.36 13.70
C ARG A 27 -12.61 -1.15 13.95
N SER A 28 -11.97 -0.25 13.19
CA SER A 28 -10.53 0.04 13.34
C SER A 28 -10.14 0.41 14.77
N ALA A 29 -10.97 1.16 15.50
CA ALA A 29 -10.74 1.49 16.90
C ALA A 29 -10.68 0.28 17.85
N CYS A 30 -11.24 -0.87 17.45
CA CYS A 30 -11.23 -2.10 18.22
C CYS A 30 -10.18 -3.11 17.72
N ASN A 31 -9.49 -2.82 16.61
CA ASN A 31 -8.50 -3.73 16.03
C ASN A 31 -7.13 -3.52 16.71
N LYS A 32 -6.78 -4.38 17.67
CA LYS A 32 -5.49 -4.33 18.37
C LYS A 32 -4.28 -4.45 17.43
N ALA A 33 -4.40 -5.17 16.32
CA ALA A 33 -3.32 -5.29 15.34
C ALA A 33 -3.09 -4.00 14.56
N ASP A 34 -4.10 -3.14 14.46
CA ASP A 34 -4.00 -1.85 13.79
C ASP A 34 -3.00 -0.94 14.52
N GLU A 35 -2.99 -0.92 15.86
CA GLU A 35 -1.98 -0.18 16.63
C GLU A 35 -0.55 -0.63 16.31
N LEU A 36 -0.35 -1.94 16.13
CA LEU A 36 0.95 -2.54 15.84
C LEU A 36 1.40 -2.37 14.37
N THR A 37 0.45 -2.17 13.46
CA THR A 37 0.71 -2.10 12.02
C THR A 37 0.53 -0.71 11.42
N ARG A 38 0.01 0.25 12.21
CA ARG A 38 -0.14 1.65 11.82
C ARG A 38 1.22 2.26 11.46
N VAL A 39 1.20 3.03 10.38
CA VAL A 39 2.35 3.84 9.97
C VAL A 39 2.69 4.81 11.10
N PRO A 40 3.94 4.82 11.60
CA PRO A 40 4.35 5.78 12.62
C PRO A 40 4.05 7.21 12.17
N GLN A 41 3.41 8.01 13.03
CA GLN A 41 3.01 9.39 12.70
C GLN A 41 4.19 10.26 12.23
N ARG A 42 5.40 9.99 12.73
CA ARG A 42 6.64 10.64 12.28
C ARG A 42 6.96 10.43 10.79
N TRP A 43 6.51 9.32 10.19
CA TRP A 43 6.65 9.03 8.77
C TRP A 43 5.57 9.71 7.92
N LEU A 44 4.45 10.07 8.56
CA LEU A 44 3.35 10.81 7.93
C LEU A 44 3.57 12.33 7.97
N LYS A 45 4.56 12.80 8.74
CA LYS A 45 4.95 14.21 8.71
C LYS A 45 5.38 14.54 7.29
N PRO A 46 4.75 15.53 6.62
CA PRO A 46 5.33 16.11 5.43
C PRO A 46 6.78 16.48 5.76
N PRO A 47 7.72 16.35 4.80
CA PRO A 47 9.04 16.94 4.98
C PRO A 47 8.83 18.36 5.50
N ALA A 48 9.57 18.75 6.55
CA ALA A 48 9.63 20.15 6.92
C ALA A 48 9.88 20.95 5.63
N ALA A 49 9.25 22.11 5.49
CA ALA A 49 9.48 22.98 4.34
C ALA A 49 10.96 23.38 4.31
N GLY A 50 11.80 22.50 3.76
CA GLY A 50 13.13 22.82 3.31
C GLY A 50 13.02 23.74 2.11
N PRO A 51 14.13 24.38 1.71
CA PRO A 51 14.16 25.09 0.44
C PRO A 51 13.53 24.19 -0.61
N ALA A 52 12.58 24.72 -1.39
CA ALA A 52 11.88 23.96 -2.41
C ALA A 52 12.91 23.11 -3.15
N LEU A 53 12.80 21.78 -3.03
CA LEU A 53 13.70 20.91 -3.79
C LEU A 53 13.39 21.27 -5.23
N VAL A 54 14.33 21.96 -5.88
CA VAL A 54 14.31 22.14 -7.33
C VAL A 54 14.66 20.77 -7.89
N CYS A 55 13.75 19.81 -7.72
CA CYS A 55 13.65 18.72 -8.65
C CYS A 55 13.39 19.40 -9.98
N ALA A 56 14.39 19.40 -10.86
CA ALA A 56 14.12 19.50 -12.28
C ALA A 56 13.25 18.29 -12.63
N ALA A 57 11.95 18.38 -12.36
CA ALA A 57 10.95 17.59 -13.03
C ALA A 57 10.95 18.12 -14.45
N THR A 58 11.93 17.68 -15.24
CA THR A 58 11.73 17.61 -16.66
C THR A 58 10.51 16.72 -16.82
N ALA A 59 9.38 17.35 -17.14
CA ALA A 59 8.19 16.67 -17.65
C ALA A 59 8.53 16.12 -19.04
N ASP A 60 9.55 15.26 -19.10
CA ASP A 60 9.89 14.51 -20.27
C ASP A 60 8.89 13.36 -20.32
N LEU A 61 7.92 13.50 -21.23
CA LEU A 61 6.91 12.50 -21.55
C LEU A 61 7.54 11.12 -21.86
N GLY A 62 8.84 11.07 -22.20
CA GLY A 62 9.60 9.83 -22.33
C GLY A 62 9.77 9.06 -21.02
N VAL A 63 10.00 9.74 -19.90
CA VAL A 63 10.21 9.11 -18.59
C VAL A 63 8.93 8.47 -18.06
N GLU A 64 7.80 9.15 -18.22
CA GLU A 64 6.50 8.58 -17.86
C GLU A 64 6.18 7.32 -18.67
N ARG A 65 6.52 7.30 -19.96
CA ARG A 65 6.34 6.13 -20.83
C ARG A 65 7.23 4.96 -20.40
N ILE A 66 8.50 5.22 -20.09
CA ILE A 66 9.43 4.18 -19.58
C ILE A 66 8.93 3.59 -18.25
N ILE A 67 8.41 4.44 -17.35
CA ILE A 67 7.83 3.98 -16.08
C ILE A 67 6.56 3.16 -16.33
N ALA A 68 5.67 3.62 -17.21
CA ALA A 68 4.45 2.90 -17.55
C ALA A 68 4.74 1.54 -18.20
N ASP A 69 5.72 1.48 -19.12
CA ASP A 69 6.15 0.27 -19.80
C ASP A 69 6.78 -0.72 -18.80
N GLY A 70 7.62 -0.23 -17.88
CA GLY A 70 8.19 -1.06 -16.81
C GLY A 70 7.14 -1.60 -15.85
N GLN A 71 6.15 -0.79 -15.47
CA GLN A 71 5.03 -1.22 -14.62
C GLN A 71 4.13 -2.25 -15.31
N PHE A 72 3.84 -2.04 -16.59
CA PHE A 72 3.06 -2.95 -17.43
C PHE A 72 3.77 -4.29 -17.62
N ALA A 73 5.07 -4.28 -17.96
CA ALA A 73 5.88 -5.50 -18.11
C ALA A 73 5.98 -6.31 -16.80
N MET A 74 6.01 -5.62 -15.66
CA MET A 74 6.11 -6.26 -14.34
C MET A 74 4.74 -6.65 -13.75
N GLY A 75 3.63 -6.33 -14.42
CA GLY A 75 2.27 -6.68 -13.98
C GLY A 75 1.79 -5.97 -12.72
N TYR A 76 2.43 -4.85 -12.33
CA TYR A 76 2.01 -4.03 -11.20
C TYR A 76 1.30 -2.78 -11.72
N PRO A 77 0.01 -2.57 -11.41
CA PRO A 77 -0.60 -1.28 -11.63
C PRO A 77 0.09 -0.31 -10.67
N GLY A 78 0.84 0.65 -11.21
CA GLY A 78 1.58 1.64 -10.42
C GLY A 78 0.71 2.30 -9.35
N ILE A 79 1.34 2.86 -8.32
CA ILE A 79 0.67 3.61 -7.26
C ILE A 79 0.14 4.92 -7.87
N LYS A 80 -1.04 4.88 -8.50
CA LYS A 80 -1.82 6.07 -8.80
C LYS A 80 -2.35 6.58 -7.47
N ARG A 81 -1.68 7.57 -6.88
CA ARG A 81 -2.21 8.28 -5.71
C ARG A 81 -3.54 8.90 -6.14
N THR A 82 -4.65 8.33 -5.68
CA THR A 82 -5.95 8.98 -5.74
C THR A 82 -5.87 10.22 -4.85
N LEU A 83 -5.67 11.38 -5.47
CA LEU A 83 -5.91 12.67 -4.85
C LEU A 83 -7.43 12.84 -4.71
N GLN A 84 -8.02 12.16 -3.75
CA GLN A 84 -9.42 12.36 -3.38
C GLN A 84 -9.51 12.37 -1.86
N GLY A 85 -9.75 13.57 -1.31
CA GLY A 85 -10.08 13.76 0.10
C GLY A 85 -9.22 14.80 0.82
N ARG A 86 -9.33 16.08 0.46
CA ARG A 86 -9.16 17.18 1.42
C ARG A 86 -9.94 18.41 0.96
N GLN A 87 -11.22 18.42 1.28
CA GLN A 87 -12.01 19.64 1.39
C GLN A 87 -12.23 19.82 2.90
N ILE A 88 -11.57 20.83 3.47
CA ILE A 88 -12.00 21.55 4.66
C ILE A 88 -12.06 23.00 4.22
#